data_AF-A0A0G4I666-F1
#
_entry.id   AF-A0A0G4I666-F1
#
_cell.length_a   1.000
_cell.length_b   1.000
_cell.length_c   1.000
_cell.angle_alpha   90.00
_cell.angle_beta   90.00
_cell.angle_gamma   90.00
#
_symmetry.space_group_name_H-M   'P 1'
#
loop_
_entity.id
_entity.type
_entity.pdbx_description
1 polymer ?
#
loop_
_entity_poly.entity_id
_entity_poly.type
_entity_poly.pdbx_seq_one_letter_code
_entity_poly.pdbx_strand_id
1 'polypeptide(L)'
;MLWRFLASLAAHFGVFMPCVEGATISLAHQTERTGFPASLELFSGTGAGVALGEINANPSVLPGHILTIGTTVDGGCTKRQGVGGALDMVINQTWAPIAMGPLCSASVEGSNHVFSGSESSNILPVTNVQDSVVNAQDSVVDTLPSTFKQMTGSDLRVVSHYKMQPDAILYYCAAYRLGYFGDHLLYLTPMWNSRSWATLYPTEGCTPEIVGKGVGNSLSVISPFLRETDDAGTVLEGQRTPSAIWNEIWGPLQAGCAPLGLCDLIDPRDAWSIAGTFYDAVWLSALGLHSYLNDGQAALDGITADDLNTANVTKQSQIYSGLYRALINQDFKGVSGRVRFDSSANRVADMTVGYFDTELAVVDVGRIFIETGEIEWATPLSWTDGSTWHPPSGQFAKVAQALAICPAGYQRNEQDGCVPCEAGYFSPEEGSSCMWCPVGAISEGPASAVCKNCSEGWYAPSTGMSACRACPVGYFRNSSQSAGQCERCPLGTFNSATGSVQCSVCKDTKTTAGYASIVETDCTCKEGSFLNKVTDTCESCLEAMRCEGGDGIPDVKPGYWATAESTENFTGPSVVLHCYRNEEVCKGGPMARETKEDTTTPSRRLFSVRL
;
A
#
# COMPACT_ATOMS: atom_id res chain seq x y z
N MET A 1 32.66 33.10 -23.76
CA MET A 1 32.40 33.56 -25.15
C MET A 1 31.22 32.80 -25.76
N LEU A 2 31.23 31.46 -25.76
CA LEU A 2 30.09 30.59 -26.12
C LEU A 2 28.73 31.04 -25.57
N TRP A 3 28.69 31.29 -24.26
CA TRP A 3 27.48 31.61 -23.51
C TRP A 3 26.91 32.99 -23.85
N ARG A 4 27.77 33.95 -24.21
CA ARG A 4 27.34 35.26 -24.71
C ARG A 4 26.85 35.19 -26.16
N PHE A 5 27.35 34.21 -26.93
CA PHE A 5 26.93 33.96 -28.31
C PHE A 5 25.59 33.22 -28.36
N LEU A 6 25.37 32.20 -27.52
CA LEU A 6 24.09 31.49 -27.38
C LEU A 6 22.97 32.41 -26.85
N ALA A 7 23.27 33.28 -25.88
CA ALA A 7 22.33 34.32 -25.43
C ALA A 7 22.00 35.34 -26.53
N SER A 8 22.94 35.62 -27.45
CA SER A 8 22.72 36.48 -28.61
C SER A 8 21.91 35.80 -29.73
N LEU A 9 22.01 34.48 -29.86
CA LEU A 9 21.17 33.66 -30.75
C LEU A 9 19.73 33.60 -30.25
N ALA A 10 19.51 33.40 -28.94
CA ALA A 10 18.18 33.46 -28.32
C ALA A 10 17.48 34.82 -28.56
N ALA A 11 18.24 35.92 -28.58
CA ALA A 11 17.73 37.25 -28.92
C ALA A 11 17.45 37.45 -30.44
N HIS A 12 18.02 36.62 -31.31
CA HIS A 12 17.79 36.62 -32.76
C HIS A 12 16.65 35.70 -33.21
N PHE A 13 16.28 34.69 -32.40
CA PHE A 13 15.13 33.81 -32.64
C PHE A 13 13.80 34.43 -32.18
N GLY A 14 13.63 35.74 -32.37
CA GLY A 14 12.30 36.33 -32.47
C GLY A 14 11.63 35.70 -33.69
N VAL A 15 10.80 34.68 -33.45
CA VAL A 15 10.02 34.00 -34.49
C VAL A 15 9.30 35.07 -35.30
N PHE A 16 9.61 35.16 -36.59
CA PHE A 16 8.86 35.98 -37.54
C PHE A 16 7.42 35.43 -37.58
N MET A 17 6.54 36.01 -36.76
CA MET A 17 5.11 35.74 -36.84
C MET A 17 4.59 36.30 -38.16
N PRO A 18 3.95 35.50 -39.02
CA PRO A 18 3.15 36.06 -40.11
C PRO A 18 2.08 36.97 -39.51
N CYS A 19 1.83 38.13 -40.13
CA CYS A 19 0.77 39.04 -39.71
C CYS A 19 -0.59 38.34 -39.82
N VAL A 20 -1.06 37.76 -38.73
CA VAL A 20 -2.44 37.31 -38.56
C VAL A 20 -3.20 38.47 -37.92
N GLU A 21 -4.39 38.81 -38.43
CA GLU A 21 -5.29 39.77 -37.78
C GLU A 21 -6.10 39.04 -36.70
N GLY A 22 -5.96 39.45 -35.44
CA GLY A 22 -6.68 38.86 -34.29
C GLY A 22 -6.34 39.56 -32.97
N ALA A 23 -7.22 39.43 -31.97
CA ALA A 23 -6.97 39.98 -30.63
C ALA A 23 -5.95 39.12 -29.87
N THR A 24 -5.00 39.76 -29.19
CA THR A 24 -3.89 39.04 -28.54
C THR A 24 -4.27 38.52 -27.16
N ILE A 25 -4.06 37.23 -26.92
CA ILE A 25 -4.04 36.62 -25.59
C ILE A 25 -2.58 36.32 -25.23
N SER A 26 -2.10 36.87 -24.11
CA SER A 26 -0.71 36.74 -23.68
C SER A 26 -0.59 35.75 -22.52
N LEU A 27 0.30 34.78 -22.62
CA LEU A 27 0.76 33.95 -21.52
C LEU A 27 1.91 34.66 -20.77
N ALA A 28 1.96 34.54 -19.45
CA ALA A 28 3.13 34.95 -18.68
C ALA A 28 4.15 33.80 -18.65
N HIS A 29 5.44 34.11 -18.56
CA HIS A 29 6.48 33.07 -18.45
C HIS A 29 7.55 33.49 -17.44
N GLN A 30 7.83 32.62 -16.47
CA GLN A 30 8.98 32.78 -15.58
C GLN A 30 10.12 31.90 -16.07
N THR A 31 11.24 32.52 -16.39
CA THR A 31 12.46 31.86 -16.90
C THR A 31 13.55 31.81 -15.85
N GLU A 32 14.54 30.95 -16.04
CA GLU A 32 15.75 30.87 -15.23
C GLU A 32 16.98 31.44 -15.95
N ARG A 33 17.05 32.77 -16.03
CA ARG A 33 18.18 33.46 -16.67
C ARG A 33 19.42 33.48 -15.78
N THR A 34 19.23 33.40 -14.47
CA THR A 34 20.30 33.33 -13.47
C THR A 34 20.15 32.09 -12.59
N GLY A 35 21.25 31.61 -11.98
CA GLY A 35 21.20 30.49 -11.02
C GLY A 35 20.94 29.09 -11.59
N PHE A 36 20.54 28.99 -12.85
CA PHE A 36 20.29 27.73 -13.58
C PHE A 36 21.10 27.70 -14.89
N PRO A 37 21.36 26.52 -15.50
CA PRO A 37 22.00 26.47 -16.80
C PRO A 37 21.12 27.14 -17.87
N ALA A 38 21.50 28.37 -18.27
CA ALA A 38 20.76 29.18 -19.24
C ALA A 38 20.56 28.48 -20.62
N SER A 39 21.32 27.41 -20.90
CA SER A 39 21.11 26.54 -22.06
C SER A 39 19.78 25.80 -22.02
N LEU A 40 19.26 25.47 -20.85
CA LEU A 40 17.99 24.74 -20.71
C LEU A 40 16.79 25.66 -21.01
N GLU A 41 16.92 26.96 -20.73
CA GLU A 41 15.93 27.97 -21.10
C GLU A 41 15.85 28.23 -22.62
N LEU A 42 16.92 27.93 -23.36
CA LEU A 42 16.85 27.97 -24.82
C LEU A 42 15.88 26.91 -25.34
N PHE A 43 15.88 25.71 -24.72
CA PHE A 43 15.03 24.60 -25.13
C PHE A 43 13.56 24.86 -24.77
N SER A 44 13.27 25.37 -23.57
CA SER A 44 11.92 25.77 -23.16
C SER A 44 11.33 26.80 -24.13
N GLY A 45 12.10 27.83 -24.47
CA GLY A 45 11.69 28.88 -25.42
C GLY A 45 11.46 28.35 -26.85
N THR A 46 12.33 27.45 -27.32
CA THR A 46 12.21 26.88 -28.67
C THR A 46 10.97 26.01 -28.80
N GLY A 47 10.73 25.11 -27.84
CA GLY A 47 9.54 24.27 -27.81
C GLY A 47 8.24 25.07 -27.76
N ALA A 48 8.19 26.09 -26.89
CA ALA A 48 7.06 27.00 -26.80
C ALA A 48 6.83 27.78 -28.10
N GLY A 49 7.90 28.25 -28.75
CA GLY A 49 7.82 28.97 -30.02
C GLY A 49 7.24 28.14 -31.17
N VAL A 50 7.64 26.88 -31.29
CA VAL A 50 7.08 25.95 -32.30
C VAL A 50 5.58 25.75 -32.09
N ALA A 51 5.16 25.49 -30.83
CA ALA A 51 3.74 25.33 -30.50
C ALA A 51 2.92 26.59 -30.83
N LEU A 52 3.42 27.79 -30.47
CA LEU A 52 2.76 29.05 -30.81
C LEU A 52 2.60 29.23 -32.34
N GLY A 53 3.62 28.85 -33.11
CA GLY A 53 3.58 28.90 -34.57
C GLY A 53 2.45 28.05 -35.14
N GLU A 54 2.28 26.83 -34.63
CA GLU A 54 1.23 25.92 -35.07
C GLU A 54 -0.17 26.37 -34.66
N ILE A 55 -0.33 26.76 -33.40
CA ILE A 55 -1.62 27.20 -32.85
C ILE A 55 -2.11 28.44 -33.61
N ASN A 56 -1.25 29.42 -33.83
CA ASN A 56 -1.60 30.65 -34.53
C ASN A 56 -1.79 30.45 -36.04
N ALA A 57 -1.18 29.41 -36.62
CA ALA A 57 -1.44 29.01 -38.01
C ALA A 57 -2.78 28.27 -38.18
N ASN A 58 -3.41 27.83 -37.09
CA ASN A 58 -4.69 27.14 -37.10
C ASN A 58 -5.81 27.95 -36.40
N PRO A 59 -6.58 28.76 -37.15
CA PRO A 59 -7.64 29.59 -36.59
C PRO A 59 -8.77 28.83 -35.87
N SER A 60 -8.90 27.51 -36.07
CA SER A 60 -9.91 26.73 -35.35
C SER A 60 -9.57 26.55 -33.87
N VAL A 61 -8.30 26.65 -33.48
CA VAL A 61 -7.85 26.44 -32.09
C VAL A 61 -8.24 27.64 -31.24
N LEU A 62 -8.03 28.87 -31.71
CA LEU A 62 -8.48 30.08 -31.00
C LEU A 62 -9.10 31.06 -32.02
N PRO A 63 -10.39 30.90 -32.37
CA PRO A 63 -11.04 31.71 -33.38
C PRO A 63 -10.97 33.20 -33.06
N GLY A 64 -10.39 34.00 -33.97
CA GLY A 64 -10.29 35.46 -33.83
C GLY A 64 -9.20 35.95 -32.87
N HIS A 65 -8.37 35.05 -32.32
CA HIS A 65 -7.35 35.38 -31.33
C HIS A 65 -5.98 34.84 -31.70
N ILE A 66 -4.94 35.51 -31.21
CA ILE A 66 -3.54 35.12 -31.37
C ILE A 66 -2.94 34.87 -29.99
N LEU A 67 -2.36 33.69 -29.81
CA LEU A 67 -1.66 33.35 -28.58
C LEU A 67 -0.21 33.85 -28.65
N THR A 68 0.25 34.50 -27.60
CA THR A 68 1.63 34.99 -27.49
C THR A 68 2.20 34.69 -26.12
N ILE A 69 3.53 34.65 -26.00
CA ILE A 69 4.19 34.72 -24.69
C ILE A 69 4.59 36.17 -24.48
N GLY A 70 3.99 36.78 -23.47
CA GLY A 70 4.23 38.16 -23.08
C GLY A 70 5.39 38.27 -22.10
N THR A 71 5.12 38.81 -20.93
CA THR A 71 6.15 39.21 -19.97
C THR A 71 6.95 38.03 -19.46
N THR A 72 8.27 38.14 -19.61
CA THR A 72 9.24 37.17 -19.12
C THR A 72 9.96 37.74 -17.90
N VAL A 73 9.90 37.04 -16.77
CA VAL A 73 10.61 37.41 -15.53
C VAL A 73 11.64 36.34 -15.15
N ASP A 74 12.67 36.71 -14.39
CA ASP A 74 13.73 35.80 -13.96
C ASP A 74 13.40 35.18 -12.59
N GLY A 75 13.40 33.85 -12.50
CA GLY A 75 13.21 33.07 -11.27
C GLY A 75 14.49 32.81 -10.48
N GLY A 76 15.66 32.96 -11.11
CA GLY A 76 16.98 32.82 -10.47
C GLY A 76 17.30 31.48 -9.78
N CYS A 77 16.47 30.45 -9.97
CA CYS A 77 16.49 29.14 -9.32
C CYS A 77 16.54 29.23 -7.79
N THR A 78 15.85 30.22 -7.21
CA THR A 78 15.71 30.37 -5.76
C THR A 78 14.27 30.68 -5.39
N LYS A 79 13.83 30.20 -4.21
CA LYS A 79 12.49 30.53 -3.68
C LYS A 79 12.23 32.04 -3.65
N ARG A 80 13.25 32.83 -3.28
CA ARG A 80 13.14 34.29 -3.15
C ARG A 80 12.93 34.98 -4.50
N GLN A 81 13.68 34.60 -5.53
CA GLN A 81 13.52 35.18 -6.85
C GLN A 81 12.29 34.60 -7.57
N GLY A 82 11.92 33.36 -7.29
CA GLY A 82 10.62 32.78 -7.62
C GLY A 82 9.45 33.67 -7.20
N VAL A 83 9.36 33.98 -5.90
CA VAL A 83 8.39 34.92 -5.32
C VAL A 83 8.46 36.28 -6.01
N GLY A 84 9.66 36.84 -6.18
CA GLY A 84 9.86 38.15 -6.80
C GLY A 84 9.32 38.21 -8.22
N GLY A 85 9.65 37.23 -9.06
CA GLY A 85 9.16 37.15 -10.43
C GLY A 85 7.63 36.98 -10.50
N ALA A 86 7.06 36.11 -9.67
CA ALA A 86 5.61 35.94 -9.60
C ALA A 86 4.90 37.22 -9.13
N LEU A 87 5.48 37.94 -8.17
CA LEU A 87 4.95 39.22 -7.71
C LEU A 87 5.03 40.29 -8.80
N ASP A 88 6.11 40.34 -9.57
CA ASP A 88 6.25 41.24 -10.72
C ASP A 88 5.19 40.96 -11.80
N MET A 89 4.88 39.68 -12.07
CA MET A 89 3.81 39.29 -12.99
C MET A 89 2.43 39.81 -12.53
N VAL A 90 2.16 39.73 -11.22
CA VAL A 90 0.86 40.15 -10.63
C VAL A 90 0.76 41.67 -10.48
N ILE A 91 1.79 42.32 -9.94
CA ILE A 91 1.76 43.75 -9.57
C ILE A 91 1.93 44.66 -10.79
N ASN A 92 2.86 44.36 -11.70
CA ASN A 92 3.18 45.26 -12.82
C ASN A 92 2.19 45.14 -14.00
N GLN A 93 1.01 44.57 -13.75
CA GLN A 93 -0.15 44.50 -14.64
C GLN A 93 0.09 44.03 -16.07
N THR A 94 0.93 43.02 -16.26
CA THR A 94 0.94 42.27 -17.51
C THR A 94 -0.01 41.09 -17.34
N TRP A 95 -1.30 41.39 -17.38
CA TRP A 95 -2.33 40.41 -17.06
C TRP A 95 -2.31 39.33 -18.13
N ALA A 96 -1.96 38.14 -17.67
CA ALA A 96 -1.99 36.91 -18.42
C ALA A 96 -2.88 35.96 -17.64
N PRO A 97 -3.89 35.34 -18.26
CA PRO A 97 -4.78 34.40 -17.58
C PRO A 97 -4.07 33.11 -17.15
N ILE A 98 -2.89 32.86 -17.72
CA ILE A 98 -2.10 31.65 -17.53
C ILE A 98 -0.62 32.04 -17.42
N ALA A 99 0.11 31.43 -16.48
CA ALA A 99 1.56 31.50 -16.46
C ALA A 99 2.21 30.14 -16.68
N MET A 100 3.22 30.15 -17.53
CA MET A 100 4.18 29.08 -17.65
C MET A 100 5.21 29.25 -16.54
N GLY A 101 5.29 28.24 -15.67
CA GLY A 101 6.19 28.22 -14.52
C GLY A 101 7.65 27.97 -14.93
N PRO A 102 8.59 28.31 -14.04
CA PRO A 102 10.01 28.14 -14.30
C PRO A 102 10.47 26.67 -14.28
N LEU A 103 11.65 26.41 -14.85
CA LEU A 103 12.26 25.07 -14.85
C LEU A 103 12.69 24.57 -13.46
N CYS A 104 13.08 25.47 -12.56
CA CYS A 104 13.64 25.10 -11.26
C CYS A 104 12.54 25.00 -10.19
N SER A 105 12.49 23.86 -9.50
CA SER A 105 11.47 23.58 -8.47
C SER A 105 11.46 24.58 -7.31
N ALA A 106 12.62 25.11 -6.92
CA ALA A 106 12.71 26.13 -5.88
C ALA A 106 11.99 27.42 -6.29
N SER A 107 12.13 27.83 -7.55
CA SER A 107 11.41 28.99 -8.08
C SER A 107 9.92 28.70 -8.20
N VAL A 108 9.54 27.52 -8.69
CA VAL A 108 8.13 27.07 -8.76
C VAL A 108 7.47 27.15 -7.39
N GLU A 109 8.11 26.64 -6.34
CA GLU A 109 7.60 26.69 -4.98
C GLU A 109 7.40 28.13 -4.50
N GLY A 110 8.38 29.00 -4.76
CA GLY A 110 8.28 30.43 -4.46
C GLY A 110 7.13 31.11 -5.19
N SER A 111 6.96 30.83 -6.47
CA SER A 111 5.90 31.41 -7.30
C SER A 111 4.52 30.92 -6.88
N ASN A 112 4.38 29.63 -6.57
CA ASN A 112 3.12 29.04 -6.10
C ASN A 112 2.65 29.63 -4.77
N HIS A 113 3.56 30.04 -3.87
CA HIS A 113 3.18 30.77 -2.66
C HIS A 113 2.50 32.11 -2.96
N VAL A 114 2.88 32.78 -4.05
CA VAL A 114 2.24 34.04 -4.48
C VAL A 114 0.89 33.74 -5.11
N PHE A 115 0.80 32.75 -5.99
CA PHE A 115 -0.42 32.41 -6.73
C PHE A 115 -1.49 31.70 -5.88
N SER A 116 -1.12 31.04 -4.78
CA SER A 116 -2.07 30.42 -3.84
C SER A 116 -2.42 31.31 -2.65
N GLY A 117 -1.53 32.23 -2.30
CA GLY A 117 -1.63 33.04 -1.08
C GLY A 117 -2.31 34.40 -1.25
N SER A 118 -2.61 34.83 -2.48
CA SER A 118 -3.39 36.05 -2.68
C SER A 118 -4.80 35.69 -3.15
N GLU A 119 -5.83 36.19 -2.46
CA GLU A 119 -7.24 36.15 -2.89
C GLU A 119 -7.50 36.93 -4.21
N SER A 120 -6.43 37.27 -4.93
CA SER A 120 -6.35 38.18 -6.07
C SER A 120 -5.42 37.70 -7.19
N SER A 121 -4.81 36.51 -7.10
CA SER A 121 -3.90 36.00 -8.14
C SER A 121 -4.63 35.08 -9.11
N ASN A 122 -4.90 35.60 -10.30
CA ASN A 122 -5.66 34.93 -11.38
C ASN A 122 -4.76 34.11 -12.32
N ILE A 123 -3.59 33.70 -11.84
CA ILE A 123 -2.55 33.10 -12.66
C ILE A 123 -2.49 31.60 -12.38
N LEU A 124 -2.81 30.80 -13.39
CA LEU A 124 -2.76 29.35 -13.32
C LEU A 124 -1.36 28.84 -13.73
N PRO A 125 -0.63 28.13 -12.85
CA PRO A 125 0.65 27.50 -13.20
C PRO A 125 0.39 26.21 -13.99
N VAL A 126 0.94 26.13 -15.21
CA VAL A 126 0.70 24.99 -16.13
C VAL A 126 1.85 23.97 -16.15
N THR A 127 3.00 24.30 -15.54
CA THR A 127 4.17 23.41 -15.42
C THR A 127 4.43 23.07 -13.96
N ASN A 128 3.51 22.31 -13.34
CA ASN A 128 3.72 21.78 -11.99
C ASN A 128 4.10 20.30 -12.07
N VAL A 129 5.38 20.00 -11.83
CA VAL A 129 5.83 18.65 -11.45
C VAL A 129 5.96 18.66 -9.93
N GLN A 130 4.92 18.23 -9.22
CA GLN A 130 5.04 17.86 -7.82
C GLN A 130 5.25 16.35 -7.74
N ASP A 131 6.47 15.94 -7.38
CA ASP A 131 6.73 14.56 -6.97
C ASP A 131 6.11 14.33 -5.59
N SER A 132 5.11 13.46 -5.52
CA SER A 132 4.59 12.95 -4.25
C SER A 132 5.52 11.83 -3.76
N VAL A 133 6.27 12.10 -2.69
CA VAL A 133 7.13 11.10 -2.05
C VAL A 133 6.31 10.30 -1.05
N VAL A 134 6.24 8.98 -1.28
CA VAL A 134 5.70 8.00 -0.33
C VAL A 134 6.56 7.98 0.94
N ASN A 135 5.89 7.99 2.09
CA ASN A 135 6.47 8.02 3.43
C ASN A 135 7.38 6.81 3.71
N ALA A 136 8.67 7.05 3.65
CA ALA A 136 9.68 6.51 4.58
C ALA A 136 10.84 7.52 4.65
N GLN A 137 10.59 8.67 5.29
CA GLN A 137 11.61 9.70 5.50
C GLN A 137 12.45 9.39 6.74
N ASP A 138 13.69 8.96 6.52
CA ASP A 138 14.81 9.50 7.31
C ASP A 138 15.37 10.71 6.55
N SER A 139 14.65 11.82 6.64
CA SER A 139 15.14 13.11 6.13
C SER A 139 16.18 13.66 7.11
N VAL A 140 17.41 13.16 7.05
CA VAL A 140 18.50 13.73 7.83
C VAL A 140 19.34 14.65 6.94
N VAL A 141 19.47 15.90 7.39
CA VAL A 141 20.47 16.86 6.91
C VAL A 141 21.82 16.37 7.42
N ASP A 142 22.33 15.31 6.81
CA ASP A 142 23.51 14.60 7.29
C ASP A 142 24.69 14.79 6.33
N THR A 143 25.86 15.00 6.90
CA THR A 143 27.12 14.89 6.15
C THR A 143 27.22 13.49 5.55
N LEU A 144 27.70 13.34 4.31
CA LEU A 144 27.81 12.04 3.63
C LEU A 144 28.36 10.90 4.53
N PRO A 145 29.37 11.11 5.40
CA PRO A 145 29.87 10.07 6.30
C PRO A 145 28.85 9.56 7.32
N SER A 146 27.93 10.38 7.84
CA SER A 146 26.90 9.93 8.79
C SER A 146 25.82 9.10 8.11
N THR A 147 25.45 9.44 6.86
CA THR A 147 24.52 8.65 6.04
C THR A 147 25.01 7.21 5.85
N PHE A 148 26.26 7.04 5.39
CA PHE A 148 26.82 5.69 5.19
C PHE A 148 27.12 4.96 6.50
N LYS A 149 27.38 5.68 7.60
CA LYS A 149 27.58 5.04 8.91
C LYS A 149 26.32 4.36 9.42
N GLN A 150 25.13 4.91 9.14
CA GLN A 150 23.84 4.29 9.51
C GLN A 150 23.52 3.04 8.67
N MET A 151 24.07 2.95 7.46
CA MET A 151 23.95 1.77 6.59
C MET A 151 24.82 0.59 7.07
N THR A 152 25.76 0.83 7.99
CA THR A 152 26.68 -0.18 8.50
C THR A 152 25.96 -1.17 9.43
N GLY A 153 25.96 -2.46 9.07
CA GLY A 153 25.38 -3.54 9.90
C GLY A 153 24.04 -4.09 9.42
N SER A 154 23.46 -3.55 8.34
CA SER A 154 22.29 -4.11 7.65
C SER A 154 22.72 -4.83 6.38
N ASP A 155 22.08 -5.95 6.02
CA ASP A 155 22.31 -6.64 4.72
C ASP A 155 21.61 -5.87 3.59
N LEU A 156 22.20 -4.73 3.22
CA LEU A 156 21.63 -3.82 2.23
C LEU A 156 21.82 -4.35 0.81
N ARG A 157 20.73 -4.38 0.05
CA ARG A 157 20.71 -4.85 -1.35
C ARG A 157 20.17 -3.82 -2.34
N VAL A 158 19.31 -2.92 -1.89
CA VAL A 158 18.70 -1.87 -2.71
C VAL A 158 18.84 -0.54 -1.98
N VAL A 159 19.30 0.49 -2.68
CA VAL A 159 19.52 1.82 -2.13
C VAL A 159 18.81 2.85 -3.00
N SER A 160 17.86 3.57 -2.43
CA SER A 160 17.24 4.72 -3.09
C SER A 160 17.69 6.01 -2.43
N HIS A 161 17.95 7.04 -3.23
CA HIS A 161 18.21 8.38 -2.72
C HIS A 161 17.57 9.43 -3.64
N TYR A 162 17.31 10.61 -3.09
CA TYR A 162 16.77 11.76 -3.83
C TYR A 162 17.73 12.95 -3.70
N LYS A 163 18.94 12.79 -4.24
CA LYS A 163 19.94 13.87 -4.26
C LYS A 163 19.88 14.56 -5.62
N MET A 164 20.09 15.87 -5.67
CA MET A 164 20.27 16.56 -6.95
C MET A 164 21.61 16.17 -7.57
N GLN A 165 21.74 16.35 -8.89
CA GLN A 165 22.88 15.87 -9.67
C GLN A 165 24.27 16.21 -9.08
N PRO A 166 24.55 17.44 -8.59
CA PRO A 166 25.86 17.74 -8.00
C PRO A 166 26.12 16.98 -6.69
N ASP A 167 25.11 16.87 -5.83
CA ASP A 167 25.22 16.16 -4.56
C ASP A 167 25.28 14.63 -4.75
N ALA A 168 24.62 14.13 -5.80
CA ALA A 168 24.65 12.72 -6.17
C ALA A 168 26.06 12.28 -6.59
N ILE A 169 26.80 13.12 -7.32
CA ILE A 169 28.20 12.85 -7.67
C ILE A 169 29.06 12.70 -6.42
N LEU A 170 28.91 13.60 -5.45
CA LEU A 170 29.61 13.50 -4.17
C LEU A 170 29.18 12.26 -3.38
N TYR A 171 27.89 11.93 -3.42
CA TYR A 171 27.32 10.75 -2.77
C TYR A 171 27.93 9.45 -3.30
N TYR A 172 27.93 9.24 -4.61
CA TYR A 172 28.51 8.04 -5.22
C TYR A 172 30.02 7.98 -5.06
N CYS A 173 30.69 9.14 -5.03
CA CYS A 173 32.09 9.20 -4.66
C CYS A 173 32.37 8.64 -3.28
N ALA A 174 31.57 9.08 -2.31
CA ALA A 174 31.67 8.62 -0.93
C ALA A 174 31.29 7.14 -0.82
N ALA A 175 30.25 6.70 -1.53
CA ALA A 175 29.83 5.30 -1.60
C ALA A 175 30.99 4.40 -2.04
N TYR A 176 31.69 4.76 -3.12
CA TYR A 176 32.87 4.05 -3.58
C TYR A 176 33.98 4.01 -2.52
N ARG A 177 34.34 5.16 -1.95
CA ARG A 177 35.43 5.26 -0.96
C ARG A 177 35.15 4.51 0.34
N LEU A 178 33.87 4.38 0.70
CA LEU A 178 33.42 3.74 1.93
C LEU A 178 33.04 2.26 1.73
N GLY A 179 33.13 1.73 0.49
CA GLY A 179 32.86 0.33 0.19
C GLY A 179 31.39 -0.02 -0.07
N TYR A 180 30.51 0.98 -0.27
CA TYR A 180 29.09 0.79 -0.56
C TYR A 180 28.84 0.75 -2.07
N PHE A 181 29.44 -0.22 -2.76
CA PHE A 181 29.31 -0.36 -4.22
C PHE A 181 29.53 -1.82 -4.66
N GLY A 182 29.21 -2.12 -5.92
CA GLY A 182 29.41 -3.44 -6.54
C GLY A 182 28.14 -4.28 -6.61
N ASP A 183 28.32 -5.54 -7.00
CA ASP A 183 27.24 -6.39 -7.57
C ASP A 183 26.16 -6.82 -6.58
N HIS A 184 26.39 -6.59 -5.29
CA HIS A 184 25.43 -6.87 -4.22
C HIS A 184 24.43 -5.73 -3.98
N LEU A 185 24.62 -4.58 -4.64
CA LEU A 185 23.80 -3.38 -4.50
C LEU A 185 23.17 -2.97 -5.83
N LEU A 186 21.88 -2.66 -5.77
CA LEU A 186 21.13 -1.97 -6.81
C LEU A 186 20.81 -0.55 -6.33
N TYR A 187 21.18 0.46 -7.10
CA TYR A 187 20.79 1.83 -6.83
C TYR A 187 19.52 2.22 -7.59
N LEU A 188 18.59 2.88 -6.91
CA LEU A 188 17.46 3.59 -7.50
C LEU A 188 17.82 5.07 -7.53
N THR A 189 18.31 5.52 -8.68
CA THR A 189 18.84 6.87 -8.91
C THR A 189 17.76 7.75 -9.52
N PRO A 190 17.62 9.03 -9.12
CA PRO A 190 16.79 9.97 -9.84
C PRO A 190 17.30 10.12 -11.28
N MET A 191 16.40 10.07 -12.27
CA MET A 191 16.78 10.34 -13.64
C MET A 191 16.78 11.85 -13.87
N TRP A 192 17.97 12.46 -13.88
CA TRP A 192 18.11 13.86 -14.28
C TRP A 192 17.96 14.02 -15.78
N ASN A 193 17.90 15.28 -16.25
CA ASN A 193 17.83 15.56 -17.69
C ASN A 193 19.05 14.92 -18.38
N SER A 194 20.26 15.23 -17.93
CA SER A 194 21.53 14.74 -18.49
C SER A 194 21.78 13.26 -18.32
N ARG A 195 21.99 12.57 -19.45
CA ARG A 195 22.43 11.16 -19.48
C ARG A 195 23.87 10.98 -19.00
N SER A 196 24.78 11.84 -19.44
CA SER A 196 26.19 11.79 -19.06
C SER A 196 26.47 12.56 -17.77
N TRP A 197 25.52 12.58 -16.84
CA TRP A 197 25.61 13.40 -15.65
C TRP A 197 26.87 13.13 -14.80
N ALA A 198 27.38 11.90 -14.83
CA ALA A 198 28.57 11.48 -14.11
C ALA A 198 29.87 12.16 -14.61
N THR A 199 29.85 12.74 -15.82
CA THR A 199 31.02 13.42 -16.41
C THR A 199 30.93 14.95 -16.32
N LEU A 200 29.79 15.51 -15.88
CA LEU A 200 29.53 16.95 -15.95
C LEU A 200 30.22 17.78 -14.88
N TYR A 201 30.44 17.23 -13.68
CA TYR A 201 31.01 17.98 -12.55
C TYR A 201 32.34 17.37 -12.08
N PRO A 202 33.47 17.82 -12.64
CA PRO A 202 34.78 17.37 -12.18
C PRO A 202 34.96 17.84 -10.73
N THR A 203 35.06 16.87 -9.82
CA THR A 203 35.31 17.14 -8.39
C THR A 203 36.69 16.61 -8.04
N GLU A 204 37.45 17.36 -7.24
CA GLU A 204 38.80 16.96 -6.82
C GLU A 204 38.78 15.59 -6.11
N GLY A 205 39.51 14.62 -6.68
CA GLY A 205 39.54 13.25 -6.19
C GLY A 205 38.29 12.40 -6.51
N CYS A 206 37.35 12.91 -7.29
CA CYS A 206 36.20 12.16 -7.80
C CYS A 206 36.14 12.21 -9.31
N THR A 207 36.82 11.28 -9.95
CA THR A 207 36.78 11.14 -11.41
C THR A 207 35.48 10.46 -11.85
N PRO A 208 35.01 10.64 -13.09
CA PRO A 208 33.82 9.95 -13.59
C PRO A 208 33.89 8.44 -13.44
N GLU A 209 35.07 7.83 -13.52
CA GLU A 209 35.27 6.40 -13.30
C GLU A 209 35.04 5.99 -11.84
N ILE A 210 35.41 6.85 -10.88
CA ILE A 210 35.13 6.63 -9.46
C ILE A 210 33.63 6.73 -9.20
N VAL A 211 32.98 7.74 -9.78
CA VAL A 211 31.52 7.92 -9.70
C VAL A 211 30.83 6.70 -10.29
N GLY A 212 31.22 6.27 -11.50
CA GLY A 212 30.65 5.11 -12.15
C GLY A 212 30.78 3.83 -11.36
N LYS A 213 31.94 3.59 -10.73
CA LYS A 213 32.10 2.46 -9.80
C LYS A 213 31.22 2.57 -8.56
N GLY A 214 31.05 3.78 -8.03
CA GLY A 214 30.19 4.05 -6.88
C GLY A 214 28.71 3.86 -7.17
N VAL A 215 28.25 4.25 -8.36
CA VAL A 215 26.89 4.01 -8.87
C VAL A 215 26.68 2.51 -9.12
N GLY A 216 27.67 1.86 -9.74
CA GLY A 216 27.57 0.45 -10.13
C GLY A 216 26.33 0.19 -10.98
N ASN A 217 25.51 -0.76 -10.52
CA ASN A 217 24.23 -1.07 -11.13
C ASN A 217 23.16 -0.07 -10.66
N SER A 218 22.65 0.78 -11.56
CA SER A 218 21.54 1.66 -11.20
C SER A 218 20.41 1.70 -12.22
N LEU A 219 19.20 1.73 -11.67
CA LEU A 219 17.97 2.00 -12.40
C LEU A 219 17.49 3.39 -12.04
N SER A 220 17.00 4.10 -13.05
CA SER A 220 16.44 5.43 -12.91
C SER A 220 15.06 5.47 -13.56
N VAL A 221 14.17 6.33 -13.08
CA VAL A 221 12.85 6.52 -13.69
C VAL A 221 12.65 8.00 -13.93
N ILE A 222 12.13 8.35 -15.10
CA ILE A 222 11.71 9.71 -15.42
C ILE A 222 10.25 9.74 -15.88
N SER A 223 9.50 10.68 -15.33
CA SER A 223 8.12 11.02 -15.71
C SER A 223 8.00 12.53 -15.84
N PRO A 224 7.24 13.08 -16.79
CA PRO A 224 6.55 12.48 -17.93
C PRO A 224 7.32 12.74 -19.24
N PHE A 225 8.12 11.79 -19.74
CA PHE A 225 8.89 12.05 -20.97
C PHE A 225 9.01 10.80 -21.83
N LEU A 226 8.06 10.63 -22.74
CA LEU A 226 8.35 9.87 -23.96
C LEU A 226 9.42 10.64 -24.74
N ARG A 227 10.62 10.06 -24.81
CA ARG A 227 11.80 10.68 -25.45
C ARG A 227 11.99 10.23 -26.90
N GLU A 228 10.91 9.82 -27.57
CA GLU A 228 10.93 9.36 -28.97
C GLU A 228 10.99 10.56 -29.92
N THR A 229 12.19 10.99 -30.26
CA THR A 229 12.43 12.08 -31.21
C THR A 229 12.25 11.66 -32.67
N ASP A 230 12.17 10.35 -32.95
CA ASP A 230 12.12 9.74 -34.28
C ASP A 230 10.74 9.16 -34.64
N ASP A 231 9.74 9.28 -33.76
CA ASP A 231 8.39 8.80 -34.04
C ASP A 231 7.75 9.60 -35.21
N ALA A 232 7.51 8.90 -36.31
CA ALA A 232 6.85 9.40 -37.52
C ALA A 232 5.44 8.82 -37.73
N GLY A 233 4.97 7.98 -36.81
CA GLY A 233 3.67 7.30 -36.89
C GLY A 233 2.59 7.95 -36.04
N THR A 234 2.95 8.55 -34.90
CA THR A 234 1.97 9.22 -34.03
C THR A 234 1.59 10.59 -34.59
N VAL A 235 0.29 10.81 -34.74
CA VAL A 235 -0.28 12.13 -35.05
C VAL A 235 -0.64 12.82 -33.74
N LEU A 236 -0.03 13.97 -33.51
CA LEU A 236 -0.22 14.85 -32.36
C LEU A 236 -1.43 15.76 -32.58
N GLU A 237 -1.82 16.51 -31.54
CA GLU A 237 -2.91 17.48 -31.63
C GLU A 237 -2.71 18.50 -32.77
N GLY A 238 -1.48 19.00 -32.93
CA GLY A 238 -1.07 19.89 -34.01
C GLY A 238 -1.04 19.28 -35.42
N GLN A 239 -1.57 18.05 -35.60
CA GLN A 239 -1.59 17.33 -36.89
C GLN A 239 -0.20 17.05 -37.48
N ARG A 240 0.81 16.98 -36.62
CA ARG A 240 2.21 16.67 -36.95
C ARG A 240 2.70 15.48 -36.14
N THR A 241 3.87 14.98 -36.50
CA THR A 241 4.53 13.85 -35.82
C THR A 241 5.60 14.36 -34.85
N PRO A 242 5.95 13.61 -33.79
CA PRO A 242 7.07 13.95 -32.90
C PRO A 242 8.37 14.22 -33.67
N SER A 243 8.69 13.40 -34.67
CA SER A 243 9.85 13.60 -35.56
C SER A 243 9.82 14.90 -36.36
N ALA A 244 8.64 15.35 -36.82
CA ALA A 244 8.51 16.61 -37.52
C ALA A 244 8.73 17.80 -36.59
N ILE A 245 8.24 17.72 -35.35
CA ILE A 245 8.47 18.75 -34.31
C ILE A 245 9.95 18.77 -33.94
N TRP A 246 10.54 17.60 -33.72
CA TRP A 246 11.94 17.47 -33.34
C TRP A 246 12.89 18.08 -34.37
N ASN A 247 12.65 17.84 -35.66
CA ASN A 247 13.47 18.44 -36.72
C ASN A 247 13.41 19.98 -36.73
N GLU A 248 12.26 20.56 -36.38
CA GLU A 248 12.09 22.01 -36.30
C GLU A 248 12.78 22.62 -35.07
N ILE A 249 12.77 21.91 -33.94
CA ILE A 249 13.46 22.33 -32.72
C ILE A 249 14.98 22.15 -32.87
N TRP A 250 15.42 20.98 -33.33
CA TRP A 250 16.83 20.60 -33.36
C TRP A 250 17.59 21.18 -34.56
N GLY A 251 16.96 21.28 -35.73
CA GLY A 251 17.62 21.72 -36.97
C GLY A 251 18.31 23.10 -36.85
N PRO A 252 17.63 24.15 -36.36
CA PRO A 252 18.23 25.48 -36.17
C PRO A 252 19.32 25.49 -35.09
N LEU A 253 19.13 24.74 -34.01
CA LEU A 253 20.11 24.62 -32.94
C LEU A 253 21.39 23.94 -33.44
N GLN A 254 21.24 22.85 -34.19
CA GLN A 254 22.34 22.12 -34.82
C GLN A 254 23.10 23.01 -35.80
N ALA A 255 22.38 23.77 -36.64
CA ALA A 255 23.00 24.73 -37.57
C ALA A 255 23.80 25.83 -36.84
N GLY A 256 23.40 26.21 -35.62
CA GLY A 256 24.09 27.18 -34.78
C GLY A 256 25.29 26.61 -34.01
N CYS A 257 25.18 25.39 -33.47
CA CYS A 257 26.24 24.77 -32.66
C CYS A 257 27.32 24.04 -33.48
N ALA A 258 26.98 23.52 -34.67
CA ALA A 258 27.88 22.69 -35.46
C ALA A 258 29.10 23.45 -35.99
N PRO A 259 28.98 24.69 -36.51
CA PRO A 259 30.13 25.48 -36.95
C PRO A 259 31.12 25.80 -35.83
N LEU A 260 30.68 25.70 -34.57
CA LEU A 260 31.46 26.01 -33.38
C LEU A 260 32.01 24.75 -32.69
N GLY A 261 31.67 23.55 -33.17
CA GLY A 261 32.06 22.28 -32.55
C GLY A 261 31.44 22.07 -31.16
N LEU A 262 30.22 22.55 -30.93
CA LEU A 262 29.60 22.57 -29.60
C LEU A 262 28.39 21.67 -29.47
N CYS A 263 27.91 21.08 -30.56
CA CYS A 263 26.75 20.20 -30.51
C CYS A 263 27.00 18.98 -29.62
N ASP A 264 28.25 18.53 -29.50
CA ASP A 264 28.66 17.43 -28.64
C ASP A 264 28.48 17.74 -27.14
N LEU A 265 28.27 19.01 -26.77
CA LEU A 265 27.99 19.45 -25.40
C LEU A 265 26.48 19.48 -25.09
N ILE A 266 25.64 19.17 -26.07
CA ILE A 266 24.17 19.19 -25.93
C ILE A 266 23.68 17.77 -26.20
N ASP A 267 23.17 17.10 -25.16
CA ASP A 267 22.43 15.86 -25.37
C ASP A 267 21.09 16.20 -26.05
N PRO A 268 20.84 15.69 -27.27
CA PRO A 268 19.62 16.02 -27.99
C PRO A 268 18.36 15.52 -27.25
N ARG A 269 18.44 14.43 -26.47
CA ARG A 269 17.29 13.91 -25.75
C ARG A 269 16.93 14.74 -24.52
N ASP A 270 17.92 15.41 -23.91
CA ASP A 270 17.68 16.39 -22.85
C ASP A 270 17.00 17.65 -23.39
N ALA A 271 17.46 18.10 -24.57
CA ALA A 271 16.83 19.21 -25.26
C ALA A 271 15.36 18.88 -25.57
N TRP A 272 15.10 17.65 -26.01
CA TRP A 272 13.75 17.18 -26.27
C TRP A 272 12.86 17.10 -25.04
N SER A 273 13.34 16.60 -23.90
CA SER A 273 12.50 16.50 -22.69
C SER A 273 12.01 17.86 -22.21
N ILE A 274 12.87 18.88 -22.29
CA ILE A 274 12.53 20.24 -21.88
C ILE A 274 11.67 20.94 -22.94
N ALA A 275 12.14 20.96 -24.19
CA ALA A 275 11.42 21.64 -25.26
C ALA A 275 10.04 21.02 -25.48
N GLY A 276 9.95 19.69 -25.43
CA GLY A 276 8.68 18.98 -25.59
C GLY A 276 7.67 19.28 -24.48
N THR A 277 8.13 19.46 -23.24
CA THR A 277 7.24 19.83 -22.13
C THR A 277 6.67 21.23 -22.30
N PHE A 278 7.48 22.18 -22.75
CA PHE A 278 7.00 23.54 -23.00
C PHE A 278 6.11 23.62 -24.24
N TYR A 279 6.41 22.83 -25.27
CA TYR A 279 5.52 22.65 -26.42
C TYR A 279 4.13 22.16 -25.96
N ASP A 280 4.08 21.10 -25.17
CA ASP A 280 2.82 20.54 -24.67
C ASP A 280 2.10 21.49 -23.69
N ALA A 281 2.84 22.26 -22.87
CA ALA A 281 2.25 23.25 -21.98
C ALA A 281 1.58 24.42 -22.72
N VAL A 282 2.12 24.84 -23.86
CA VAL A 282 1.49 25.86 -24.72
C VAL A 282 0.23 25.29 -25.38
N TRP A 283 0.29 24.06 -25.89
CA TRP A 283 -0.89 23.36 -26.42
C TRP A 283 -2.00 23.20 -25.37
N LEU A 284 -1.64 22.74 -24.17
CA LEU A 284 -2.55 22.65 -23.03
C LEU A 284 -3.21 24.00 -22.72
N SER A 285 -2.43 25.08 -22.72
CA SER A 285 -2.94 26.43 -22.49
C SER A 285 -3.94 26.85 -23.58
N ALA A 286 -3.63 26.58 -24.85
CA ALA A 286 -4.50 26.92 -25.98
C ALA A 286 -5.81 26.12 -25.98
N LEU A 287 -5.73 24.80 -25.75
CA LEU A 287 -6.91 23.93 -25.68
C LEU A 287 -7.78 24.25 -24.45
N GLY A 288 -7.16 24.54 -23.30
CA GLY A 288 -7.87 24.98 -22.11
C GLY A 288 -8.59 26.31 -22.32
N LEU A 289 -7.94 27.29 -22.97
CA LEU A 289 -8.57 28.55 -23.37
C LEU A 289 -9.71 28.32 -24.37
N HIS A 290 -9.52 27.47 -25.38
CA HIS A 290 -10.56 27.11 -26.33
C HIS A 290 -11.78 26.52 -25.61
N SER A 291 -11.55 25.50 -24.79
CA SER A 291 -12.61 24.81 -24.05
C SER A 291 -13.32 25.76 -23.09
N TYR A 292 -12.60 26.67 -22.44
CA TYR A 292 -13.21 27.64 -21.53
C TYR A 292 -14.06 28.68 -22.27
N LEU A 293 -13.52 29.29 -23.32
CA LEU A 293 -14.12 30.43 -24.02
C LEU A 293 -15.20 30.03 -25.01
N ASN A 294 -15.01 28.92 -25.74
CA ASN A 294 -15.87 28.52 -26.86
C ASN A 294 -16.83 27.40 -26.48
N ASP A 295 -16.36 26.41 -25.73
CA ASP A 295 -17.15 25.19 -25.42
C ASP A 295 -17.75 25.21 -24.01
N GLY A 296 -17.34 26.17 -23.18
CA GLY A 296 -17.42 26.10 -21.73
C GLY A 296 -18.32 27.14 -21.08
N GLN A 297 -18.13 27.30 -19.77
CA GLN A 297 -18.97 28.16 -18.93
C GLN A 297 -18.75 29.67 -19.15
N ALA A 298 -17.71 30.10 -19.89
CA ALA A 298 -17.43 31.52 -20.07
C ALA A 298 -18.64 32.30 -20.63
N ALA A 299 -19.33 31.74 -21.63
CA ALA A 299 -20.54 32.36 -22.18
C ALA A 299 -21.71 32.44 -21.17
N LEU A 300 -21.86 31.42 -20.31
CA LEU A 300 -22.88 31.42 -19.25
C LEU A 300 -22.55 32.42 -18.14
N ASP A 301 -21.26 32.64 -17.88
CA ASP A 301 -20.75 33.58 -16.90
C ASP A 301 -20.63 35.02 -17.46
N GLY A 302 -20.96 35.23 -18.75
CA GLY A 302 -20.85 36.53 -19.41
C GLY A 302 -19.40 37.02 -19.55
N ILE A 303 -18.48 36.09 -19.72
CA ILE A 303 -17.03 36.30 -19.85
C ILE A 303 -16.63 36.11 -21.32
N THR A 304 -15.96 37.10 -21.89
CA THR A 304 -15.33 37.01 -23.22
C THR A 304 -13.80 36.96 -23.10
N ALA A 305 -13.10 36.77 -24.22
CA ALA A 305 -11.64 36.83 -24.24
C ALA A 305 -11.09 38.18 -23.74
N ASP A 306 -11.80 39.28 -24.00
CA ASP A 306 -11.41 40.62 -23.51
C ASP A 306 -11.49 40.72 -21.97
N ASP A 307 -12.34 39.91 -21.33
CA ASP A 307 -12.48 39.87 -19.88
C ASP A 307 -11.36 39.06 -19.20
N LEU A 308 -10.54 38.30 -19.93
CA LEU A 308 -9.42 37.53 -19.35
C LEU A 308 -8.42 38.43 -18.60
N ASN A 309 -8.36 39.69 -19.01
CA ASN A 309 -7.59 40.75 -18.37
C ASN A 309 -8.50 41.76 -17.66
N THR A 310 -9.56 41.31 -17.01
CA THR A 310 -10.46 42.17 -16.24
C THR A 310 -9.90 42.54 -14.87
N ALA A 311 -10.17 43.78 -14.41
CA ALA A 311 -9.80 44.27 -13.08
C ALA A 311 -10.82 43.89 -12.00
N ASN A 312 -11.94 43.33 -12.43
CA ASN A 312 -13.05 43.00 -11.56
C ASN A 312 -12.76 41.68 -10.84
N VAL A 313 -12.50 41.77 -9.54
CA VAL A 313 -12.15 40.64 -8.66
C VAL A 313 -13.18 39.50 -8.70
N THR A 314 -14.46 39.81 -8.89
CA THR A 314 -15.51 38.78 -8.99
C THR A 314 -15.40 38.00 -10.30
N LYS A 315 -15.26 38.70 -11.44
CA LYS A 315 -15.06 38.04 -12.74
C LYS A 315 -13.74 37.27 -12.77
N GLN A 316 -12.70 37.84 -12.18
CA GLN A 316 -11.38 37.24 -12.02
C GLN A 316 -11.44 35.85 -11.35
N SER A 317 -12.13 35.73 -10.21
CA SER A 317 -12.32 34.44 -9.53
C SER A 317 -13.10 33.42 -10.37
N GLN A 318 -14.10 33.88 -11.13
CA GLN A 318 -14.86 33.03 -12.06
C GLN A 318 -13.96 32.54 -13.21
N ILE A 319 -13.18 33.42 -13.82
CA ILE A 319 -12.20 33.09 -14.87
C ILE A 319 -11.22 32.05 -14.37
N TYR A 320 -10.60 32.29 -13.21
CA TYR A 320 -9.63 31.36 -12.63
C TYR A 320 -10.22 29.97 -12.42
N SER A 321 -11.37 29.88 -11.75
CA SER A 321 -11.98 28.58 -11.45
C SER A 321 -12.48 27.84 -12.71
N GLY A 322 -13.01 28.58 -13.68
CA GLY A 322 -13.45 28.04 -14.96
C GLY A 322 -12.28 27.54 -15.81
N LEU A 323 -11.22 28.35 -15.92
CA LEU A 323 -10.03 28.01 -16.69
C LEU A 323 -9.22 26.89 -16.05
N TYR A 324 -9.13 26.84 -14.70
CA TYR A 324 -8.53 25.71 -13.98
C TYR A 324 -9.22 24.39 -14.35
N ARG A 325 -10.56 24.36 -14.30
CA ARG A 325 -11.35 23.18 -14.69
C ARG A 325 -11.14 22.84 -16.17
N ALA A 326 -11.12 23.83 -17.04
CA ALA A 326 -10.89 23.63 -18.46
C ALA A 326 -9.50 23.02 -18.74
N LEU A 327 -8.46 23.45 -18.02
CA LEU A 327 -7.10 22.93 -18.16
C LEU A 327 -6.95 21.48 -17.63
N ILE A 328 -7.42 21.20 -16.40
CA ILE A 328 -7.24 19.86 -15.80
C ILE A 328 -8.07 18.77 -16.52
N ASN A 329 -9.12 19.16 -17.24
CA ASN A 329 -9.95 18.25 -18.03
C ASN A 329 -9.39 18.01 -19.45
N GLN A 330 -8.27 18.61 -19.82
CA GLN A 330 -7.64 18.34 -21.12
C GLN A 330 -7.07 16.94 -21.17
N ASP A 331 -7.23 16.31 -22.34
CA ASP A 331 -6.76 14.97 -22.63
C ASP A 331 -6.39 14.88 -24.11
N PHE A 332 -5.10 15.04 -24.41
CA PHE A 332 -4.61 15.07 -25.80
C PHE A 332 -3.26 14.37 -25.95
N LYS A 333 -2.88 14.08 -27.20
CA LYS A 333 -1.57 13.50 -27.53
C LYS A 333 -0.54 14.61 -27.76
N GLY A 334 0.39 14.73 -26.83
CA GLY A 334 1.53 15.65 -26.89
C GLY A 334 2.84 14.94 -27.26
N VAL A 335 3.89 15.73 -27.49
CA VAL A 335 5.24 15.21 -27.81
C VAL A 335 5.90 14.50 -26.63
N SER A 336 5.55 14.89 -25.40
CA SER A 336 6.02 14.22 -24.19
C SER A 336 5.11 13.07 -23.75
N GLY A 337 4.15 12.69 -24.60
CA GLY A 337 3.16 11.65 -24.37
C GLY A 337 1.75 12.18 -24.22
N ARG A 338 0.82 11.31 -23.80
CA ARG A 338 -0.55 11.72 -23.50
C ARG A 338 -0.53 12.73 -22.34
N VAL A 339 -1.12 13.89 -22.55
CA VAL A 339 -1.21 14.98 -21.56
C VAL A 339 -2.61 14.93 -20.96
N ARG A 340 -2.68 14.59 -19.67
CA ARG A 340 -3.91 14.56 -18.87
C ARG A 340 -3.58 14.66 -17.39
N PHE A 341 -4.58 14.92 -16.57
CA PHE A 341 -4.41 15.17 -15.13
C PHE A 341 -5.28 14.26 -14.27
N ASP A 342 -4.80 13.97 -13.06
CA ASP A 342 -5.60 13.31 -12.02
C ASP A 342 -6.49 14.31 -11.26
N SER A 343 -7.26 13.81 -10.28
CA SER A 343 -8.13 14.64 -9.44
C SER A 343 -7.37 15.65 -8.57
N SER A 344 -6.07 15.47 -8.40
CA SER A 344 -5.17 16.35 -7.65
C SER A 344 -4.46 17.35 -8.58
N ALA A 345 -4.81 17.38 -9.87
CA ALA A 345 -4.18 18.16 -10.91
C ALA A 345 -2.71 17.83 -11.17
N ASN A 346 -2.27 16.61 -10.83
CA ASN A 346 -0.96 16.11 -11.23
C ASN A 346 -1.04 15.53 -12.63
N ARG A 347 0.00 15.76 -13.43
CA ARG A 347 0.10 15.16 -14.75
C ARG A 347 0.28 13.63 -14.63
N VAL A 348 -0.58 12.89 -15.34
CA VAL A 348 -0.49 11.42 -15.43
C VAL A 348 0.09 11.05 -16.78
N ALA A 349 1.26 10.42 -16.80
CA ALA A 349 1.89 9.95 -18.04
C ALA A 349 2.73 8.71 -17.79
N ASP A 350 2.98 7.96 -18.86
CA ASP A 350 3.90 6.83 -18.85
C ASP A 350 5.32 7.29 -18.51
N MET A 351 6.05 6.42 -17.82
CA MET A 351 7.41 6.71 -17.34
C MET A 351 8.44 5.96 -18.17
N THR A 352 9.60 6.57 -18.38
CA THR A 352 10.74 5.91 -19.02
C THR A 352 11.68 5.38 -17.95
N VAL A 353 12.12 4.14 -18.09
CA VAL A 353 13.11 3.49 -17.22
C VAL A 353 14.48 3.63 -17.87
N GLY A 354 15.40 4.26 -17.15
CA GLY A 354 16.81 4.39 -17.49
C GLY A 354 17.68 3.37 -16.75
N TYR A 355 18.77 2.96 -17.38
CA TYR A 355 19.84 2.17 -16.78
C TYR A 355 21.16 2.91 -16.92
N PHE A 356 21.95 2.99 -15.86
CA PHE A 356 23.30 3.54 -15.94
C PHE A 356 24.25 2.47 -16.49
N ASP A 357 24.76 2.71 -17.69
CA ASP A 357 25.57 1.74 -18.42
C ASP A 357 27.06 1.88 -18.12
N THR A 358 27.85 1.00 -18.75
CA THR A 358 29.31 0.96 -18.62
C THR A 358 30.02 2.15 -19.28
N GLU A 359 29.32 2.93 -20.11
CA GLU A 359 29.84 4.13 -20.76
C GLU A 359 29.63 5.39 -19.91
N LEU A 360 29.19 5.22 -18.66
CA LEU A 360 28.89 6.30 -17.71
C LEU A 360 27.72 7.18 -18.17
N ALA A 361 26.79 6.59 -18.92
CA ALA A 361 25.60 7.26 -19.42
C ALA A 361 24.33 6.53 -19.01
N VAL A 362 23.23 7.26 -18.90
CA VAL A 362 21.91 6.66 -18.72
C VAL A 362 21.31 6.33 -20.09
N VAL A 363 20.99 5.06 -20.31
CA VAL A 363 20.29 4.56 -21.50
C VAL A 363 18.86 4.18 -21.17
N ASP A 364 17.92 4.47 -22.08
CA ASP A 364 16.52 4.07 -21.88
C ASP A 364 16.40 2.56 -22.13
N VAL A 365 15.90 1.81 -21.14
CA VAL A 365 15.83 0.34 -21.17
C VAL A 365 14.42 -0.20 -21.01
N GLY A 366 13.45 0.64 -20.67
CA GLY A 366 12.08 0.21 -20.46
C GLY A 366 11.08 1.35 -20.28
N ARG A 367 9.82 0.97 -20.09
CA ARG A 367 8.69 1.86 -19.88
C ARG A 367 7.76 1.32 -18.82
N ILE A 368 7.15 2.23 -18.07
CA ILE A 368 6.08 1.93 -17.11
C ILE A 368 4.81 2.60 -17.64
N PHE A 369 3.81 1.80 -17.97
CA PHE A 369 2.51 2.26 -18.43
C PHE A 369 1.62 2.55 -17.23
N ILE A 370 1.35 3.82 -16.94
CA ILE A 370 0.65 4.19 -15.70
C ILE A 370 -0.83 3.81 -15.73
N GLU A 371 -1.44 3.72 -16.92
CA GLU A 371 -2.84 3.29 -17.05
C GLU A 371 -3.05 1.81 -16.77
N THR A 372 -2.10 0.97 -17.22
CA THR A 372 -2.25 -0.49 -17.13
C THR A 372 -1.44 -1.09 -15.97
N GLY A 373 -0.52 -0.32 -15.37
CA GLY A 373 0.46 -0.83 -14.43
C GLY A 373 1.44 -1.83 -15.06
N GLU A 374 1.52 -1.88 -16.40
CA GLU A 374 2.43 -2.75 -17.12
C GLU A 374 3.83 -2.14 -17.20
N ILE A 375 4.84 -2.98 -17.18
CA ILE A 375 6.22 -2.62 -17.45
C ILE A 375 6.67 -3.34 -18.72
N GLU A 376 7.37 -2.62 -19.57
CA GLU A 376 7.99 -3.14 -20.78
C GLU A 376 9.50 -2.89 -20.70
N TRP A 377 10.28 -3.86 -21.17
CA TRP A 377 11.73 -3.75 -21.25
C TRP A 377 12.19 -3.88 -22.70
N ALA A 378 12.91 -2.88 -23.18
CA ALA A 378 13.43 -2.81 -24.54
C ALA A 378 14.73 -3.61 -24.69
N THR A 379 15.55 -3.67 -23.64
CA THR A 379 16.90 -4.25 -23.71
C THR A 379 17.23 -5.12 -22.48
N PRO A 380 18.03 -6.19 -22.66
CA PRO A 380 18.66 -6.90 -21.55
C PRO A 380 19.62 -5.97 -20.79
N LEU A 381 19.75 -6.19 -19.48
CA LEU A 381 20.60 -5.39 -18.60
C LEU A 381 21.87 -6.15 -18.29
N SER A 382 23.02 -5.55 -18.59
CA SER A 382 24.34 -6.11 -18.28
C SER A 382 24.84 -5.54 -16.96
N TRP A 383 24.90 -6.38 -15.94
CA TRP A 383 25.32 -6.01 -14.60
C TRP A 383 26.85 -5.93 -14.50
N THR A 384 27.34 -5.25 -13.46
CA THR A 384 28.77 -5.08 -13.18
C THR A 384 29.52 -6.39 -12.88
N ASP A 385 28.83 -7.48 -12.50
CA ASP A 385 29.43 -8.81 -12.32
C ASP A 385 29.65 -9.56 -13.66
N GLY A 386 29.22 -8.96 -14.78
CA GLY A 386 29.25 -9.57 -16.11
C GLY A 386 28.06 -10.49 -16.40
N SER A 387 27.11 -10.65 -15.49
CA SER A 387 25.85 -11.34 -15.75
C SER A 387 24.90 -10.44 -16.55
N THR A 388 23.97 -11.08 -17.28
CA THR A 388 22.95 -10.38 -18.05
C THR A 388 21.57 -10.79 -17.56
N TRP A 389 20.78 -9.82 -17.14
CA TRP A 389 19.36 -10.02 -16.89
C TRP A 389 18.57 -9.83 -18.19
N HIS A 390 17.65 -10.76 -18.46
CA HIS A 390 16.81 -10.74 -19.64
C HIS A 390 15.36 -10.40 -19.27
N PRO A 391 14.66 -9.59 -20.09
CA PRO A 391 13.26 -9.29 -19.90
C PRO A 391 12.39 -10.55 -19.78
N PRO A 392 11.56 -10.66 -18.72
CA PRO A 392 10.56 -11.72 -18.65
C PRO A 392 9.59 -11.57 -19.82
N SER A 393 9.25 -12.68 -20.48
CA SER A 393 8.39 -12.71 -21.69
C SER A 393 8.99 -12.11 -22.97
N GLY A 394 10.26 -11.70 -22.95
CA GLY A 394 10.97 -11.19 -24.13
C GLY A 394 10.98 -9.66 -24.23
N GLN A 395 11.77 -9.14 -25.18
CA GLN A 395 11.89 -7.69 -25.42
C GLN A 395 10.57 -7.12 -25.93
N PHE A 396 10.24 -5.90 -25.49
CA PHE A 396 9.01 -5.18 -25.82
C PHE A 396 7.71 -5.90 -25.40
N ALA A 397 7.81 -7.00 -24.67
CA ALA A 397 6.66 -7.62 -24.06
C ALA A 397 6.20 -6.76 -22.89
N LYS A 398 4.96 -6.24 -22.98
CA LYS A 398 4.29 -5.65 -21.84
C LYS A 398 4.00 -6.75 -20.83
N VAL A 399 4.62 -6.65 -19.69
CA VAL A 399 4.35 -7.51 -18.55
C VAL A 399 3.53 -6.66 -17.60
N ALA A 400 2.28 -7.05 -17.33
CA ALA A 400 1.53 -6.47 -16.21
C ALA A 400 2.42 -6.49 -14.95
N GLN A 401 2.12 -5.68 -13.92
CA GLN A 401 2.66 -5.85 -12.57
C GLN A 401 2.24 -7.22 -11.94
N ALA A 402 2.48 -8.30 -12.67
CA ALA A 402 2.58 -9.66 -12.23
C ALA A 402 3.98 -9.84 -11.65
N LEU A 403 4.20 -9.28 -10.46
CA LEU A 403 5.18 -9.72 -9.45
C LEU A 403 4.79 -8.99 -8.15
N ALA A 404 3.67 -9.34 -7.54
CA ALA A 404 3.79 -10.47 -6.63
C ALA A 404 2.68 -11.52 -6.81
N ILE A 405 3.08 -12.71 -7.24
CA ILE A 405 2.44 -13.89 -6.68
C ILE A 405 2.84 -13.84 -5.20
N CYS A 406 1.89 -13.50 -4.32
CA CYS A 406 2.22 -13.41 -2.91
C CYS A 406 2.63 -14.79 -2.40
N PRO A 407 3.75 -14.93 -1.68
CA PRO A 407 4.18 -16.23 -1.19
C PRO A 407 3.11 -16.82 -0.28
N ALA A 408 3.13 -18.14 -0.08
CA ALA A 408 2.23 -18.79 0.85
C ALA A 408 2.23 -18.05 2.21
N GLY A 409 1.03 -17.78 2.73
CA GLY A 409 0.80 -16.96 3.91
C GLY A 409 0.56 -15.48 3.65
N TYR A 410 0.60 -15.00 2.40
CA TYR A 410 0.36 -13.61 2.03
C TYR A 410 -0.72 -13.51 0.93
N GLN A 411 -1.48 -12.42 0.90
CA GLN A 411 -2.44 -12.10 -0.15
C GLN A 411 -2.15 -10.73 -0.78
N ARG A 412 -2.68 -10.51 -1.99
CA ARG A 412 -2.53 -9.24 -2.69
C ARG A 412 -3.48 -8.17 -2.12
N ASN A 413 -2.93 -6.98 -1.93
CA ASN A 413 -3.60 -5.73 -1.61
C ASN A 413 -3.20 -4.69 -2.69
N GLU A 414 -4.16 -3.88 -3.16
CA GLU A 414 -3.96 -2.93 -4.26
C GLU A 414 -3.12 -1.71 -3.86
N GLN A 415 -3.06 -1.38 -2.57
CA GLN A 415 -2.31 -0.25 -2.02
C GLN A 415 -0.95 -0.69 -1.45
N ASP A 416 -0.90 -1.83 -0.77
CA ASP A 416 0.23 -2.26 0.07
C ASP A 416 1.00 -3.48 -0.49
N GLY A 417 0.63 -3.98 -1.68
CA GLY A 417 1.30 -5.14 -2.29
C GLY A 417 0.95 -6.46 -1.59
N CYS A 418 1.92 -7.24 -1.14
CA CYS A 418 1.64 -8.48 -0.40
C CYS A 418 1.46 -8.23 1.09
N VAL A 419 0.23 -8.37 1.56
CA VAL A 419 -0.10 -8.26 2.98
C VAL A 419 -0.17 -9.67 3.60
N PRO A 420 0.37 -9.85 4.81
CA PRO A 420 0.31 -11.15 5.48
C PRO A 420 -1.13 -11.52 5.82
N CYS A 421 -1.47 -12.80 5.74
CA CYS A 421 -2.72 -13.29 6.29
C CYS A 421 -2.73 -13.04 7.79
N GLU A 422 -3.77 -12.37 8.29
CA GLU A 422 -3.93 -12.10 9.72
C GLU A 422 -4.09 -13.40 10.53
N ALA A 423 -3.93 -13.29 11.86
CA ALA A 423 -4.13 -14.43 12.74
C ALA A 423 -5.54 -15.02 12.56
N GLY A 424 -5.63 -16.35 12.47
CA GLY A 424 -6.84 -17.08 12.08
C GLY A 424 -7.01 -17.32 10.57
N TYR A 425 -6.17 -16.71 9.73
CA TYR A 425 -6.16 -16.94 8.28
C TYR A 425 -4.87 -17.59 7.80
N PHE A 426 -4.93 -18.24 6.63
CA PHE A 426 -3.80 -18.85 5.95
C PHE A 426 -3.92 -18.74 4.43
N SER A 427 -2.80 -18.84 3.73
CA SER A 427 -2.75 -18.92 2.26
C SER A 427 -1.80 -20.08 1.88
N PRO A 428 -2.33 -21.22 1.39
CA PRO A 428 -1.53 -22.45 1.25
C PRO A 428 -0.56 -22.43 0.06
N GLU A 429 -0.89 -21.68 -0.98
CA GLU A 429 -0.17 -21.66 -2.24
C GLU A 429 0.12 -20.22 -2.65
N GLU A 430 1.18 -20.04 -3.41
CA GLU A 430 1.57 -18.73 -3.91
C GLU A 430 0.43 -18.14 -4.76
N GLY A 431 0.06 -16.88 -4.48
CA GLY A 431 -0.96 -16.15 -5.24
C GLY A 431 -2.41 -16.46 -4.81
N SER A 432 -2.61 -17.34 -3.83
CA SER A 432 -3.93 -17.57 -3.24
C SER A 432 -4.33 -16.46 -2.25
N SER A 433 -5.63 -16.19 -2.13
CA SER A 433 -6.16 -15.24 -1.15
C SER A 433 -6.13 -15.84 0.26
N CYS A 434 -6.14 -14.99 1.29
CA CYS A 434 -6.18 -15.48 2.67
C CYS A 434 -7.52 -16.15 2.95
N MET A 435 -7.45 -17.42 3.32
CA MET A 435 -8.57 -18.27 3.69
C MET A 435 -8.66 -18.45 5.20
N TRP A 436 -9.85 -18.68 5.70
CA TRP A 436 -10.09 -18.93 7.13
C TRP A 436 -9.50 -20.28 7.52
N CYS A 437 -8.83 -20.36 8.67
CA CYS A 437 -8.46 -21.65 9.22
C CYS A 437 -9.72 -22.48 9.51
N PRO A 438 -9.75 -23.77 9.11
CA PRO A 438 -10.91 -24.62 9.31
C PRO A 438 -11.14 -24.94 10.79
N VAL A 439 -12.35 -25.39 11.13
CA VAL A 439 -12.69 -25.88 12.47
C VAL A 439 -11.65 -26.90 12.93
N GLY A 440 -11.12 -26.70 14.14
CA GLY A 440 -10.07 -27.52 14.74
C GLY A 440 -8.63 -27.12 14.44
N ALA A 441 -8.41 -26.10 13.62
CA ALA A 441 -7.10 -25.55 13.33
C ALA A 441 -7.06 -24.03 13.53
N ILE A 442 -5.85 -23.52 13.80
CA ILE A 442 -5.61 -22.10 14.10
C ILE A 442 -4.39 -21.57 13.36
N SER A 443 -4.29 -20.24 13.32
CA SER A 443 -3.06 -19.53 12.93
C SER A 443 -2.77 -18.47 13.99
N GLU A 444 -1.71 -18.68 14.79
CA GLU A 444 -1.39 -17.87 15.98
C GLU A 444 -0.88 -16.46 15.65
N GLY A 445 -0.32 -16.27 14.45
CA GLY A 445 0.31 -15.03 14.03
C GLY A 445 0.10 -14.74 12.55
N PRO A 446 0.54 -13.55 12.09
CA PRO A 446 0.43 -13.18 10.69
C PRO A 446 1.29 -14.07 9.80
N ALA A 447 1.04 -14.01 8.48
CA ALA A 447 1.87 -14.63 7.44
C ALA A 447 1.85 -16.17 7.41
N SER A 448 0.79 -16.81 7.90
CA SER A 448 0.76 -18.27 7.99
C SER A 448 0.40 -18.95 6.68
N ALA A 449 1.27 -19.84 6.20
CA ALA A 449 0.99 -20.69 5.05
C ALA A 449 0.08 -21.90 5.39
N VAL A 450 -0.03 -22.27 6.67
CA VAL A 450 -0.71 -23.50 7.09
C VAL A 450 -1.43 -23.28 8.41
N CYS A 451 -2.64 -23.84 8.55
CA CYS A 451 -3.31 -23.88 9.84
C CYS A 451 -2.78 -25.02 10.71
N LYS A 452 -2.43 -24.70 11.94
CA LYS A 452 -1.96 -25.67 12.95
C LYS A 452 -3.15 -26.26 13.68
N ASN A 453 -3.25 -27.58 13.69
CA ASN A 453 -4.28 -28.28 14.46
C ASN A 453 -4.11 -28.05 15.96
N CYS A 454 -5.22 -27.92 16.68
CA CYS A 454 -5.19 -27.89 18.13
C CYS A 454 -4.64 -29.19 18.71
N SER A 455 -3.77 -29.07 19.72
CA SER A 455 -3.23 -30.22 20.46
C SER A 455 -4.29 -30.90 21.32
N GLU A 456 -4.01 -32.11 21.81
CA GLU A 456 -4.88 -32.80 22.77
C GLU A 456 -5.17 -31.91 23.97
N GLY A 457 -6.40 -31.97 24.47
CA GLY A 457 -6.91 -31.09 25.52
C GLY A 457 -7.35 -29.71 25.00
N TRP A 458 -7.12 -29.38 23.73
CA TRP A 458 -7.47 -28.09 23.14
C TRP A 458 -8.33 -28.25 21.88
N TYR A 459 -9.21 -27.28 21.62
CA TYR A 459 -10.13 -27.29 20.49
C TYR A 459 -10.34 -25.90 19.88
N ALA A 460 -10.75 -25.85 18.62
CA ALA A 460 -11.15 -24.63 17.91
C ALA A 460 -12.55 -24.80 17.30
N PRO A 461 -13.62 -24.33 17.96
CA PRO A 461 -15.01 -24.61 17.57
C PRO A 461 -15.51 -23.86 16.34
N SER A 462 -14.80 -22.83 15.88
CA SER A 462 -15.20 -22.02 14.73
C SER A 462 -14.03 -21.84 13.77
N THR A 463 -14.35 -21.54 12.52
CA THR A 463 -13.34 -21.13 11.53
C THR A 463 -12.71 -19.79 11.92
N GLY A 464 -11.50 -19.52 11.44
CA GLY A 464 -10.85 -18.21 11.64
C GLY A 464 -10.28 -17.97 13.03
N MET A 465 -10.10 -19.01 13.85
CA MET A 465 -9.58 -18.83 15.21
C MET A 465 -8.06 -18.62 15.21
N SER A 466 -7.60 -17.64 15.98
CA SER A 466 -6.18 -17.37 16.18
C SER A 466 -5.56 -18.14 17.35
N ALA A 467 -6.37 -18.73 18.23
CA ALA A 467 -5.88 -19.49 19.38
C ALA A 467 -6.83 -20.65 19.71
N CYS A 468 -6.26 -21.79 20.06
CA CYS A 468 -7.03 -22.93 20.54
C CYS A 468 -7.53 -22.63 21.95
N ARG A 469 -8.70 -23.17 22.28
CA ARG A 469 -9.28 -23.08 23.63
C ARG A 469 -9.04 -24.39 24.36
N ALA A 470 -8.70 -24.31 25.65
CA ALA A 470 -8.62 -25.49 26.49
C ALA A 470 -10.01 -26.11 26.64
N CYS A 471 -10.10 -27.43 26.65
CA CYS A 471 -11.35 -28.10 26.97
C CYS A 471 -11.81 -27.66 28.36
N PRO A 472 -13.08 -27.23 28.51
CA PRO A 472 -13.59 -26.84 29.82
C PRO A 472 -13.66 -28.05 30.75
N VAL A 473 -13.77 -27.80 32.05
CA VAL A 473 -14.05 -28.85 33.04
C VAL A 473 -15.27 -29.67 32.63
N GLY A 474 -15.25 -30.97 32.91
CA GLY A 474 -16.25 -31.94 32.47
C GLY A 474 -16.12 -32.36 31.01
N TYR A 475 -15.14 -31.82 30.27
CA TYR A 475 -14.88 -32.18 28.89
C TYR A 475 -13.41 -32.54 28.70
N PHE A 476 -13.12 -33.40 27.73
CA PHE A 476 -11.77 -33.81 27.40
C PHE A 476 -11.58 -33.87 25.88
N ARG A 477 -10.33 -33.89 25.44
CA ARG A 477 -10.01 -34.18 24.04
C ARG A 477 -8.69 -34.95 23.88
N ASN A 478 -8.72 -36.13 23.28
CA ASN A 478 -7.54 -36.90 22.88
C ASN A 478 -7.24 -36.77 21.37
N SER A 479 -6.19 -37.43 20.88
CA SER A 479 -5.82 -37.44 19.46
C SER A 479 -6.80 -38.16 18.53
N SER A 480 -7.65 -39.06 19.04
CA SER A 480 -8.64 -39.76 18.20
C SER A 480 -9.92 -38.96 17.95
N GLN A 481 -10.10 -37.84 18.66
CA GLN A 481 -11.28 -36.97 18.56
C GLN A 481 -11.02 -35.75 17.65
N SER A 482 -12.11 -35.25 17.04
CA SER A 482 -12.10 -34.04 16.22
C SER A 482 -11.51 -32.85 16.98
N ALA A 483 -10.62 -32.08 16.35
CA ALA A 483 -10.07 -30.85 16.91
C ALA A 483 -11.08 -29.71 17.03
N GLY A 484 -12.27 -29.86 16.42
CA GLY A 484 -13.33 -28.88 16.47
C GLY A 484 -14.14 -28.83 17.76
N GLN A 485 -14.08 -29.86 18.60
CA GLN A 485 -14.92 -29.95 19.80
C GLN A 485 -14.27 -30.80 20.89
N CYS A 486 -14.62 -30.51 22.14
CA CYS A 486 -14.30 -31.40 23.25
C CYS A 486 -15.46 -32.37 23.49
N GLU A 487 -15.14 -33.60 23.86
CA GLU A 487 -16.12 -34.60 24.23
C GLU A 487 -16.46 -34.48 25.72
N ARG A 488 -17.73 -34.71 26.06
CA ARG A 488 -18.18 -34.75 27.45
C ARG A 488 -17.57 -35.95 28.15
N CYS A 489 -17.17 -35.81 29.41
CA CYS A 489 -16.79 -36.96 30.21
C CYS A 489 -17.96 -37.97 30.24
N PRO A 490 -17.74 -39.23 29.85
CA PRO A 490 -18.78 -40.25 29.91
C PRO A 490 -19.19 -40.53 31.35
N LEU A 491 -20.34 -41.20 31.51
CA LEU A 491 -20.81 -41.66 32.82
C LEU A 491 -19.73 -42.46 33.55
N GLY A 492 -19.55 -42.16 34.84
CA GLY A 492 -18.53 -42.79 35.68
C GLY A 492 -17.14 -42.17 35.57
N THR A 493 -17.04 -41.02 34.89
CA THR A 493 -15.81 -40.25 34.80
C THR A 493 -16.08 -38.76 35.02
N PHE A 494 -15.07 -38.03 35.50
CA PHE A 494 -15.14 -36.60 35.74
C PHE A 494 -13.87 -35.91 35.27
N ASN A 495 -13.93 -34.59 35.04
CA ASN A 495 -12.74 -33.80 34.77
C ASN A 495 -12.80 -32.44 35.47
N SER A 496 -11.94 -32.23 36.46
CA SER A 496 -11.85 -30.98 37.22
C SER A 496 -10.84 -29.97 36.70
N ALA A 497 -10.09 -30.31 35.64
CA ALA A 497 -9.07 -29.45 35.06
C ALA A 497 -9.45 -29.00 33.65
N THR A 498 -9.11 -27.76 33.30
CA THR A 498 -9.19 -27.31 31.91
C THR A 498 -8.03 -27.91 31.10
N GLY A 499 -8.26 -28.23 29.84
CA GLY A 499 -7.19 -28.70 28.95
C GLY A 499 -6.89 -30.19 29.07
N SER A 500 -7.80 -30.98 29.65
CA SER A 500 -7.56 -32.40 29.89
C SER A 500 -7.66 -33.25 28.63
N VAL A 501 -6.75 -34.20 28.50
CA VAL A 501 -6.71 -35.16 27.39
C VAL A 501 -7.56 -36.41 27.64
N GLN A 502 -7.99 -36.61 28.88
CA GLN A 502 -8.82 -37.72 29.34
C GLN A 502 -9.59 -37.33 30.59
N CYS A 503 -10.68 -38.04 30.89
CA CYS A 503 -11.40 -37.90 32.15
C CYS A 503 -10.85 -38.85 33.21
N SER A 504 -10.87 -38.41 34.47
CA SER A 504 -10.56 -39.24 35.62
C SER A 504 -11.72 -40.19 35.88
N VAL A 505 -11.41 -41.47 36.11
CA VAL A 505 -12.41 -42.48 36.44
C VAL A 505 -12.83 -42.31 37.90
N CYS A 506 -14.12 -42.45 38.19
CA CYS A 506 -14.60 -42.56 39.56
C CYS A 506 -13.92 -43.74 40.26
N LYS A 507 -13.51 -43.55 41.52
CA LYS A 507 -12.91 -44.63 42.30
C LYS A 507 -13.96 -45.68 42.65
N ASP A 508 -13.48 -46.91 42.85
CA ASP A 508 -14.28 -48.07 43.25
C ASP A 508 -15.44 -48.35 42.28
N THR A 509 -16.63 -48.60 42.79
CA THR A 509 -17.84 -48.93 42.03
C THR A 509 -18.76 -47.72 41.83
N LYS A 510 -18.25 -46.50 42.06
CA LYS A 510 -19.01 -45.25 41.95
C LYS A 510 -19.15 -44.84 40.47
N THR A 511 -20.22 -44.10 40.16
CA THR A 511 -20.50 -43.50 38.86
C THR A 511 -20.95 -42.05 39.03
N THR A 512 -20.91 -41.27 37.95
CA THR A 512 -21.51 -39.94 37.92
C THR A 512 -23.00 -40.02 37.57
N ALA A 513 -23.81 -39.08 38.07
CA ALA A 513 -25.24 -39.01 37.77
C ALA A 513 -25.54 -38.62 36.30
N GLY A 514 -24.57 -38.01 35.62
CA GLY A 514 -24.69 -37.55 34.24
C GLY A 514 -23.35 -37.42 33.53
N TYR A 515 -23.40 -37.14 32.23
CA TYR A 515 -22.24 -36.79 31.43
C TYR A 515 -21.65 -35.44 31.88
N ALA A 516 -20.38 -35.21 31.58
CA ALA A 516 -19.65 -33.97 31.84
C ALA A 516 -19.54 -33.54 33.31
N SER A 517 -19.40 -34.50 34.22
CA SER A 517 -19.10 -34.20 35.62
C SER A 517 -17.75 -33.50 35.78
N ILE A 518 -17.71 -32.51 36.67
CA ILE A 518 -16.57 -31.60 36.83
C ILE A 518 -15.77 -31.85 38.12
N VAL A 519 -16.28 -32.67 39.04
CA VAL A 519 -15.66 -32.89 40.36
C VAL A 519 -15.82 -34.33 40.81
N GLU A 520 -14.85 -34.81 41.58
CA GLU A 520 -14.86 -36.18 42.12
C GLU A 520 -16.05 -36.44 43.05
N THR A 521 -16.58 -35.41 43.73
CA THR A 521 -17.74 -35.54 44.62
C THR A 521 -19.05 -35.89 43.91
N ASP A 522 -19.10 -35.78 42.58
CA ASP A 522 -20.25 -36.25 41.80
C ASP A 522 -20.21 -37.77 41.58
N CYS A 523 -19.08 -38.43 41.87
CA CYS A 523 -18.95 -39.88 41.85
C CYS A 523 -19.68 -40.47 43.06
N THR A 524 -20.86 -41.01 42.80
CA THR A 524 -21.75 -41.59 43.81
C THR A 524 -22.21 -42.97 43.37
N CYS A 525 -23.03 -43.66 44.16
CA CYS A 525 -23.48 -44.98 43.75
C CYS A 525 -24.48 -44.93 42.59
N LYS A 526 -24.32 -45.85 41.63
CA LYS A 526 -25.28 -46.00 40.52
C LYS A 526 -26.66 -46.37 41.05
N GLU A 527 -27.70 -46.08 40.25
CA GLU A 527 -29.05 -46.54 40.55
C GLU A 527 -29.07 -48.06 40.80
N GLY A 528 -29.78 -48.49 41.85
CA GLY A 528 -29.76 -49.87 42.31
C GLY A 528 -28.57 -50.22 43.23
N SER A 529 -27.82 -49.24 43.73
CA SER A 529 -26.76 -49.42 44.73
C SER A 529 -26.77 -48.30 45.79
N PHE A 530 -26.17 -48.55 46.96
CA PHE A 530 -26.01 -47.58 48.05
C PHE A 530 -24.57 -47.52 48.56
N LEU A 531 -24.17 -46.39 49.15
CA LEU A 531 -22.81 -46.21 49.67
C LEU A 531 -22.64 -46.85 51.05
N ASN A 532 -21.70 -47.78 51.19
CA ASN A 532 -21.20 -48.22 52.49
C ASN A 532 -20.16 -47.20 52.98
N LYS A 533 -20.52 -46.37 53.96
CA LYS A 533 -19.67 -45.26 54.45
C LYS A 533 -18.42 -45.70 55.21
N VAL A 534 -18.29 -46.99 55.55
CA VAL A 534 -17.11 -47.53 56.24
C VAL A 534 -16.08 -48.05 55.25
N THR A 535 -16.53 -48.75 54.20
CA THR A 535 -15.63 -49.29 53.17
C THR A 535 -15.44 -48.36 51.98
N ASP A 536 -16.26 -47.30 51.87
CA ASP A 536 -16.36 -46.36 50.74
C ASP A 536 -16.72 -46.99 49.39
N THR A 537 -17.36 -48.17 49.42
CA THR A 537 -17.77 -48.93 48.22
C THR A 537 -19.28 -48.92 48.01
N CYS A 538 -19.74 -49.04 46.75
CA CYS A 538 -21.16 -49.17 46.45
C CYS A 538 -21.61 -50.62 46.48
N GLU A 539 -22.59 -50.91 47.33
CA GLU A 539 -23.18 -52.23 47.46
C GLU A 539 -24.52 -52.30 46.73
N SER A 540 -24.87 -53.49 46.21
CA SER A 540 -26.11 -53.68 45.47
C SER A 540 -27.32 -53.57 46.39
N CYS A 541 -28.36 -52.88 45.92
CA CYS A 541 -29.60 -52.70 46.66
C CYS A 541 -30.30 -54.05 46.86
N LEU A 542 -30.79 -54.31 48.07
CA LEU A 542 -31.64 -55.46 48.33
C LEU A 542 -33.03 -55.24 47.71
N GLU A 543 -33.73 -56.33 47.38
CA GLU A 543 -35.05 -56.28 46.74
C GLU A 543 -36.06 -55.40 47.49
N ALA A 544 -35.99 -55.42 48.82
CA ALA A 544 -36.82 -54.67 49.77
C ALA A 544 -36.64 -53.13 49.73
N MET A 545 -35.68 -52.63 48.96
CA MET A 545 -35.24 -51.23 48.99
C MET A 545 -35.34 -50.57 47.62
N ARG A 546 -35.54 -49.25 47.64
CA ARG A 546 -35.42 -48.36 46.50
C ARG A 546 -34.13 -47.56 46.69
N CYS A 547 -33.13 -47.90 45.90
CA CYS A 547 -31.88 -47.14 45.79
C CYS A 547 -31.92 -46.32 44.50
N GLU A 548 -32.16 -45.02 44.61
CA GLU A 548 -32.12 -44.09 43.45
C GLU A 548 -30.66 -43.84 42.98
N GLY A 549 -29.67 -44.38 43.71
CA GLY A 549 -28.26 -44.05 43.56
C GLY A 549 -27.87 -42.89 44.48
N GLY A 550 -26.69 -42.31 44.27
CA GLY A 550 -26.18 -41.27 45.16
C GLY A 550 -25.48 -41.83 46.41
N ASP A 551 -25.14 -40.94 47.33
CA ASP A 551 -24.56 -41.27 48.64
C ASP A 551 -25.62 -41.32 49.76
N GLY A 552 -26.89 -41.26 49.37
CA GLY A 552 -28.05 -41.29 50.25
C GLY A 552 -28.35 -42.68 50.80
N ILE A 553 -29.10 -42.72 51.90
CA ILE A 553 -29.63 -43.96 52.47
C ILE A 553 -30.82 -44.42 51.62
N PRO A 554 -30.93 -45.71 51.25
CA PRO A 554 -32.06 -46.22 50.50
C PRO A 554 -33.39 -46.05 51.22
N ASP A 555 -34.44 -45.78 50.45
CA ASP A 555 -35.81 -45.84 50.96
C ASP A 555 -36.28 -47.29 51.01
N VAL A 556 -37.08 -47.61 52.02
CA VAL A 556 -37.74 -48.91 52.14
C VAL A 556 -38.94 -48.92 51.19
N LYS A 557 -39.04 -49.95 50.33
CA LYS A 557 -40.22 -50.08 49.45
C LYS A 557 -41.48 -50.39 50.26
N PRO A 558 -42.67 -49.97 49.80
CA PRO A 558 -43.93 -50.41 50.37
C PRO A 558 -43.99 -51.95 50.46
N GLY A 559 -44.55 -52.48 51.55
CA GLY A 559 -44.59 -53.92 51.84
C GLY A 559 -43.37 -54.46 52.59
N TYR A 560 -42.31 -53.67 52.77
CA TYR A 560 -41.12 -54.03 53.54
C TYR A 560 -40.90 -53.08 54.72
N TRP A 561 -40.16 -53.57 55.73
CA TRP A 561 -39.66 -52.78 56.86
C TRP A 561 -38.18 -53.08 57.05
N ALA A 562 -37.36 -52.03 57.15
CA ALA A 562 -35.93 -52.17 57.39
C ALA A 562 -35.39 -51.08 58.33
N THR A 563 -34.38 -51.43 59.11
CA THR A 563 -33.65 -50.52 60.02
C THR A 563 -32.16 -50.57 59.75
N ALA A 564 -31.46 -49.52 60.18
CA ALA A 564 -30.01 -49.47 60.17
C ALA A 564 -29.44 -49.27 61.57
N GLU A 565 -28.29 -49.87 61.86
CA GLU A 565 -27.52 -49.63 63.11
C GLU A 565 -27.14 -48.15 63.26
N SER A 566 -26.79 -47.49 62.15
CA SER A 566 -26.46 -46.07 62.10
C SER A 566 -26.92 -45.48 60.78
N THR A 567 -27.58 -44.31 60.86
CA THR A 567 -27.92 -43.48 59.70
C THR A 567 -26.79 -42.51 59.35
N GLU A 568 -25.87 -42.25 60.28
CA GLU A 568 -24.71 -41.37 60.03
C GLU A 568 -23.59 -42.12 59.31
N ASN A 569 -23.24 -43.33 59.78
CA ASN A 569 -22.25 -44.25 59.19
C ASN A 569 -22.94 -45.48 58.62
N PHE A 570 -23.85 -45.26 57.66
CA PHE A 570 -24.63 -46.33 57.05
C PHE A 570 -23.73 -47.32 56.29
N THR A 571 -23.81 -48.61 56.64
CA THR A 571 -23.11 -49.72 55.98
C THR A 571 -24.08 -50.71 55.32
N GLY A 572 -25.39 -50.45 55.39
CA GLY A 572 -26.45 -51.37 54.98
C GLY A 572 -27.51 -51.55 56.07
N PRO A 573 -28.63 -52.22 55.76
CA PRO A 573 -29.64 -52.55 56.76
C PRO A 573 -29.13 -53.57 57.78
N SER A 574 -29.50 -53.36 59.04
CA SER A 574 -29.30 -54.34 60.12
C SER A 574 -30.38 -55.41 60.13
N VAL A 575 -31.60 -55.04 59.75
CA VAL A 575 -32.77 -55.91 59.70
C VAL A 575 -33.61 -55.57 58.47
N VAL A 576 -34.00 -56.60 57.70
CA VAL A 576 -34.94 -56.48 56.58
C VAL A 576 -36.06 -57.52 56.76
N LEU A 577 -37.32 -57.06 56.72
CA LEU A 577 -38.51 -57.90 56.91
C LEU A 577 -39.57 -57.60 55.84
N HIS A 578 -40.23 -58.65 55.33
CA HIS A 578 -41.38 -58.53 54.42
C HIS A 578 -42.72 -58.67 55.18
N CYS A 579 -43.66 -57.75 54.94
CA CYS A 579 -44.93 -57.65 55.68
C CYS A 579 -46.03 -58.54 55.05
N TYR A 580 -46.81 -59.25 55.89
CA TYR A 580 -47.70 -60.34 55.43
C TYR A 580 -49.09 -59.90 54.92
N ARG A 581 -49.57 -58.68 55.24
CA ARG A 581 -50.93 -58.21 54.86
C ARG A 581 -50.98 -56.70 54.65
N ASN A 582 -51.34 -56.32 53.43
CA ASN A 582 -51.70 -54.98 52.97
C ASN A 582 -50.58 -53.93 52.96
N GLU A 583 -50.41 -53.26 51.82
CA GLU A 583 -49.46 -52.16 51.60
C GLU A 583 -49.67 -50.98 52.56
N GLU A 584 -50.82 -50.92 53.24
CA GLU A 584 -51.16 -49.87 54.22
C GLU A 584 -50.41 -49.98 55.56
N VAL A 585 -49.93 -51.17 55.95
CA VAL A 585 -49.21 -51.38 57.23
C VAL A 585 -47.75 -50.95 57.12
N CYS A 586 -47.11 -51.29 56.01
CA CYS A 586 -45.71 -50.96 55.72
C CYS A 586 -45.70 -50.03 54.51
N LYS A 587 -45.95 -48.74 54.75
CA LYS A 587 -46.03 -47.73 53.67
C LYS A 587 -44.70 -47.49 52.94
N GLY A 588 -43.60 -48.07 53.43
CA GLY A 588 -42.24 -47.73 52.99
C GLY A 588 -41.84 -46.33 53.45
N GLY A 589 -40.77 -45.81 52.86
CA GLY A 589 -40.23 -44.48 53.15
C GLY A 589 -38.81 -44.50 53.73
N PRO A 590 -38.34 -43.37 54.30
CA PRO A 590 -36.95 -43.23 54.73
C PRO A 590 -36.62 -44.21 55.85
N MET A 591 -35.45 -44.83 55.75
CA MET A 591 -34.98 -45.84 56.70
C MET A 591 -34.72 -45.23 58.08
N ALA A 592 -35.30 -45.81 59.12
CA ALA A 592 -35.15 -45.35 60.49
C ALA A 592 -33.90 -45.96 61.16
N ARG A 593 -33.28 -45.19 62.07
CA ARG A 593 -32.22 -45.69 62.96
C ARG A 593 -32.83 -46.67 63.95
N GLU A 594 -32.20 -47.84 64.12
CA GLU A 594 -32.62 -48.82 65.11
C GLU A 594 -32.37 -48.26 66.52
N THR A 595 -33.40 -47.67 67.14
CA THR A 595 -33.36 -47.33 68.56
C THR A 595 -33.79 -48.57 69.34
N LYS A 596 -33.08 -48.88 70.44
CA LYS A 596 -33.40 -50.00 71.33
C LYS A 596 -34.83 -49.93 71.95
N GLU A 597 -35.59 -48.88 71.67
CA GLU A 597 -36.95 -48.63 72.15
C GLU A 597 -37.89 -48.12 71.03
N ASP A 598 -37.68 -48.49 69.76
CA ASP A 598 -38.69 -48.16 68.74
C ASP A 598 -39.91 -49.08 68.84
N THR A 599 -40.87 -48.63 69.65
CA THR A 599 -42.20 -49.22 69.82
C THR A 599 -43.06 -49.19 68.56
N THR A 600 -42.57 -48.59 67.46
CA THR A 600 -43.23 -48.67 66.15
C THR A 600 -42.86 -49.90 65.34
N THR A 601 -41.94 -50.75 65.83
CA THR A 601 -41.75 -52.09 65.26
C THR A 601 -43.09 -52.83 65.33
N PRO A 602 -43.75 -53.15 64.19
CA PRO A 602 -44.96 -53.95 64.23
C PRO A 602 -44.64 -55.26 64.96
N SER A 603 -45.52 -55.69 65.87
CA SER A 603 -45.28 -56.90 66.67
C SER A 603 -44.80 -58.05 65.76
N ARG A 604 -43.83 -58.86 66.24
CA ARG A 604 -43.19 -59.99 65.51
C ARG A 604 -44.15 -60.99 64.85
N ARG A 605 -45.46 -60.86 65.01
CA ARG A 605 -46.54 -61.64 64.37
C ARG A 605 -46.94 -61.16 62.96
N LEU A 606 -46.33 -60.09 62.42
CA LEU A 606 -46.73 -59.46 61.14
C LEU A 606 -45.78 -59.71 59.95
N PHE A 607 -44.67 -60.45 60.15
CA PHE A 607 -43.62 -60.64 59.14
C PHE A 607 -43.41 -62.12 58.80
N SER A 608 -43.16 -62.45 57.53
CA SER A 608 -43.08 -63.86 57.10
C SER A 608 -41.68 -64.47 57.13
N VAL A 609 -40.61 -63.74 56.81
CA VAL A 609 -39.24 -64.29 56.70
C VAL A 609 -38.21 -63.16 56.90
N ARG A 610 -37.07 -63.48 57.54
CA ARG A 610 -35.87 -62.62 57.61
C ARG A 610 -35.07 -62.85 56.33
N LEU A 611 -34.96 -61.84 55.47
CA LEU A 611 -34.22 -61.92 54.20
C LEU A 611 -32.75 -61.56 54.40
#